data_AF-A0A2A8SF62-F1
#
_entry.id   AF-A0A2A8SF62-F1
#
_cell.length_a   1.000
_cell.length_b   1.000
_cell.length_c   1.000
_cell.angle_alpha   90.00
_cell.angle_beta   90.00
_cell.angle_gamma   90.00
#
_symmetry.space_group_name_H-M   'P 1'
#
loop_
_entity.id
_entity.type
_entity.pdbx_description
1 polymer ?
#
loop_
_entity_poly.entity_id
_entity_poly.type
_entity_poly.pdbx_seq_one_letter_code
_entity_poly.pdbx_strand_id
1 'polypeptide(L)'
;MKQKLYSYCLQGNVNKAYEYLQSIDNNIGLGKLKKKYYNRFFAEKQVFQYKTKDAWIRSVIRVYYEYFISVLTNRKNKEEAESILAEHLIELLPGIETTNDLDSIEEILAKEFKARGFYFLGGVTPPYRGPYIWRKEEKAEYEIILPNKSKKVVVYFMSDFIMQSWLHFATFGGRAAGGWASKNTLYCVKERYEKVLNKPDFLYSYLAHEAQHLADYEDFPCLLPVDLEYRAKLVELIYHPLNNKVLMKRFLSDADNNRENPHPYSSYVICANLSKEIYSVDYVTDPERWREIDSKILSNVALELFRKHTNLLANQGKENVESVI
;
A
#
# COMPACT_ATOMS: atom_id res chain seq x y z
N MET A 1 -10.02 -6.19 17.53
CA MET A 1 -9.11 -5.11 18.01
C MET A 1 -8.08 -4.68 16.96
N LYS A 2 -7.02 -5.45 16.66
CA LYS A 2 -5.94 -5.00 15.75
C LYS A 2 -6.41 -4.60 14.35
N GLN A 3 -7.38 -5.33 13.79
CA GLN A 3 -7.93 -5.05 12.47
C GLN A 3 -8.61 -3.68 12.40
N LYS A 4 -9.52 -3.39 13.36
CA LYS A 4 -10.20 -2.10 13.48
C LYS A 4 -9.26 -0.95 13.85
N LEU A 5 -8.23 -1.21 14.66
CA LEU A 5 -7.18 -0.23 14.93
C LEU A 5 -6.46 0.18 13.65
N TYR A 6 -6.02 -0.81 12.88
CA TYR A 6 -5.25 -0.58 11.66
C TYR A 6 -6.10 -0.04 10.50
N SER A 7 -7.41 -0.27 10.49
CA SER A 7 -8.29 0.39 9.52
C SER A 7 -8.32 1.90 9.74
N TYR A 8 -8.39 2.38 10.98
CA TYR A 8 -8.28 3.83 11.26
C TYR A 8 -6.90 4.39 10.88
N CYS A 9 -5.83 3.64 11.14
CA CYS A 9 -4.49 4.03 10.68
C CYS A 9 -4.42 4.11 9.15
N LEU A 10 -5.00 3.15 8.42
CA LEU A 10 -5.01 3.13 6.95
C LEU A 10 -5.74 4.37 6.37
N GLN A 11 -6.74 4.87 7.09
CA GLN A 11 -7.46 6.11 6.74
C GLN A 11 -6.67 7.39 7.10
N GLY A 12 -5.43 7.28 7.56
CA GLY A 12 -4.63 8.44 7.98
C GLY A 12 -5.06 9.08 9.30
N ASN A 13 -6.00 8.48 10.04
CA ASN A 13 -6.60 9.10 11.23
C ASN A 13 -6.14 8.40 12.52
N VAL A 14 -4.98 8.80 13.03
CA VAL A 14 -4.43 8.23 14.26
C VAL A 14 -5.20 8.71 15.51
N ASN A 15 -5.92 9.83 15.44
CA ASN A 15 -6.81 10.27 16.51
C ASN A 15 -7.92 9.24 16.78
N LYS A 16 -8.68 8.86 15.73
CA LYS A 16 -9.70 7.80 15.84
C LYS A 16 -9.10 6.46 16.26
N ALA A 17 -7.90 6.14 15.75
CA ALA A 17 -7.19 4.93 16.16
C ALA A 17 -6.91 4.94 17.67
N TYR A 18 -6.46 6.07 18.21
CA TYR A 18 -6.17 6.24 19.63
C TYR A 18 -7.43 6.28 20.50
N GLU A 19 -8.49 6.98 20.08
CA GLU A 19 -9.80 6.97 20.73
C GLU A 19 -10.37 5.55 20.83
N TYR A 20 -10.30 4.79 19.74
CA TYR A 20 -10.70 3.38 19.73
C TYR A 20 -9.86 2.52 20.66
N LEU A 21 -8.55 2.79 20.78
CA LEU A 21 -7.74 2.11 21.79
C LEU A 21 -8.24 2.43 23.20
N GLN A 22 -8.54 3.70 23.48
CA GLN A 22 -9.00 4.15 24.80
C GLN A 22 -10.33 3.53 25.21
N SER A 23 -11.25 3.32 24.28
CA SER A 23 -12.58 2.75 24.57
C SER A 23 -12.59 1.26 24.90
N ILE A 24 -11.47 0.55 24.74
CA ILE A 24 -11.35 -0.86 25.09
C ILE A 24 -10.83 -1.00 26.52
N ASP A 25 -11.44 -1.92 27.27
CA ASP A 25 -11.05 -2.26 28.64
C ASP A 25 -9.58 -2.64 28.76
N ASN A 26 -8.93 -2.07 29.78
CA ASN A 26 -7.50 -2.23 29.98
C ASN A 26 -7.14 -3.65 30.43
N ASN A 27 -6.19 -4.23 29.70
CA ASN A 27 -5.32 -5.28 30.22
C ASN A 27 -3.85 -4.85 30.07
N ILE A 28 -2.92 -5.60 30.66
CA ILE A 28 -1.49 -5.24 30.68
C ILE A 28 -0.93 -5.01 29.27
N GLY A 29 -1.31 -5.84 28.29
CA GLY A 29 -0.85 -5.71 26.91
C GLY A 29 -1.40 -4.45 26.23
N LEU A 30 -2.68 -4.15 26.46
CA LEU A 30 -3.34 -2.96 25.91
C LEU A 30 -2.79 -1.68 26.54
N GLY A 31 -2.51 -1.66 27.84
CA GLY A 31 -1.90 -0.52 28.52
C GLY A 31 -0.53 -0.15 27.92
N LYS A 32 0.30 -1.15 27.60
CA LYS A 32 1.58 -0.93 26.89
C LYS A 32 1.36 -0.34 25.50
N LEU A 33 0.35 -0.83 24.76
CA LEU A 33 0.04 -0.32 23.43
C LEU A 33 -0.48 1.12 23.46
N LYS A 34 -1.39 1.46 24.38
CA LYS A 34 -1.90 2.81 24.61
C LYS A 34 -0.73 3.79 24.87
N LYS A 35 0.17 3.44 25.79
CA LYS A 35 1.37 4.24 26.09
C LYS A 35 2.27 4.41 24.87
N LYS A 36 2.43 3.35 24.05
CA LYS A 36 3.24 3.40 22.83
C LYS A 36 2.68 4.40 21.80
N TYR A 37 1.37 4.40 21.58
CA TYR A 37 0.70 5.37 20.71
C TYR A 37 0.82 6.79 21.26
N TYR A 38 0.54 6.98 22.57
CA TYR A 38 0.70 8.29 23.22
C TYR A 38 2.10 8.86 23.02
N ASN A 39 3.14 8.08 23.33
CA ASN A 39 4.53 8.51 23.22
C ASN A 39 4.94 8.88 21.78
N ARG A 40 4.37 8.24 20.76
CA ARG A 40 4.71 8.52 19.35
C ARG A 40 3.98 9.76 18.83
N PHE A 41 2.70 9.91 19.15
CA PHE A 41 1.83 10.87 18.47
C PHE A 41 1.42 12.06 19.32
N PHE A 42 1.44 11.93 20.65
CA PHE A 42 0.79 12.90 21.55
C PHE A 42 1.69 13.44 22.66
N ALA A 43 2.83 12.81 22.96
CA ALA A 43 3.80 13.34 23.90
C ALA A 43 4.37 14.70 23.42
N GLU A 44 4.79 15.54 24.36
CA GLU A 44 5.42 16.85 24.03
C GLU A 44 6.77 16.67 23.33
N LYS A 45 7.54 15.65 23.72
CA LYS A 45 8.84 15.33 23.14
C LYS A 45 8.90 13.89 22.66
N GLN A 46 8.86 13.68 21.35
CA GLN A 46 9.01 12.36 20.76
C GLN A 46 10.46 11.89 20.82
N VAL A 47 10.65 10.62 21.15
CA VAL A 47 11.94 9.95 21.10
C VAL A 47 11.91 8.91 19.99
N PHE A 48 12.74 9.10 18.97
CA PHE A 48 12.86 8.18 17.84
C PHE A 48 14.10 7.30 17.96
N GLN A 49 13.97 6.07 17.47
CA GLN A 49 15.08 5.13 17.33
C GLN A 49 15.41 5.02 15.84
N TYR A 50 16.71 5.06 15.52
CA TYR A 50 17.19 5.05 14.14
C TYR A 50 18.05 3.81 13.89
N LYS A 51 17.81 3.13 12.76
CA LYS A 51 18.57 1.95 12.33
C LYS A 51 19.84 2.29 11.54
N THR A 52 20.40 3.47 11.76
CA THR A 52 21.63 3.96 11.10
C THR A 52 22.45 4.78 12.08
N LYS A 53 23.76 4.87 11.85
CA LYS A 53 24.68 5.76 12.60
C LYS A 53 24.93 7.09 11.90
N ASP A 54 24.61 7.18 10.61
CA ASP A 54 24.78 8.40 9.81
C ASP A 54 23.89 9.52 10.36
N ALA A 55 24.50 10.65 10.73
CA ALA A 55 23.81 11.77 11.37
C ALA A 55 22.89 12.51 10.40
N TRP A 56 23.28 12.66 9.14
CA TRP A 56 22.48 13.33 8.11
C TRP A 56 21.21 12.52 7.81
N ILE A 57 21.34 11.20 7.63
CA ILE A 57 20.19 10.32 7.42
C ILE A 57 19.23 10.37 8.61
N ARG A 58 19.74 10.42 9.84
CA ARG A 58 18.90 10.56 11.04
C ARG A 58 18.09 11.85 11.01
N SER A 59 18.71 12.97 10.59
CA SER A 59 18.01 14.25 10.46
C SER A 59 16.90 14.19 9.42
N VAL A 60 17.14 13.60 8.24
CA VAL A 60 16.10 13.43 7.21
C VAL A 60 14.96 12.55 7.72
N ILE A 61 15.26 11.41 8.35
CA ILE A 61 14.24 10.52 8.92
C ILE A 61 13.40 11.24 9.97
N ARG A 62 14.04 12.06 10.82
CA ARG A 62 13.35 12.84 11.85
C ARG A 62 12.34 13.80 11.22
N VAL A 63 12.75 14.53 10.18
CA VAL A 63 11.89 15.49 9.47
C VAL A 63 10.65 14.80 8.89
N TYR A 64 10.79 13.62 8.28
CA TYR A 64 9.63 12.83 7.84
C TYR A 64 8.76 12.32 9.00
N TYR A 65 9.34 11.90 10.13
CA TYR A 65 8.55 11.49 11.30
C TYR A 65 7.74 12.65 11.90
N GLU A 66 8.30 13.85 11.95
CA GLU A 66 7.61 15.06 12.38
C GLU A 66 6.46 15.41 11.43
N TYR A 67 6.69 15.31 10.12
CA TYR A 67 5.63 15.43 9.11
C TYR A 67 4.52 14.39 9.33
N PHE A 68 4.85 13.11 9.49
CA PHE A 68 3.87 12.05 9.73
C PHE A 68 3.04 12.31 10.98
N ILE A 69 3.66 12.72 12.08
CA ILE A 69 2.93 13.06 13.32
C ILE A 69 1.95 14.20 13.04
N SER A 70 2.38 15.24 12.33
CA SER A 70 1.59 16.43 12.05
C SER A 70 0.32 16.10 11.27
N VAL A 71 0.45 15.35 10.16
CA VAL A 71 -0.69 14.98 9.31
C VAL A 71 -1.57 13.91 9.97
N LEU A 72 -0.99 12.88 10.60
CA LEU A 72 -1.76 11.77 11.17
C LEU A 72 -2.55 12.14 12.43
N THR A 73 -2.15 13.23 13.11
CA THR A 73 -2.86 13.78 14.27
C THR A 73 -3.71 15.00 13.94
N ASN A 74 -3.79 15.39 12.66
CA ASN A 74 -4.49 16.59 12.19
C ASN A 74 -4.06 17.88 12.92
N ARG A 75 -2.82 17.97 13.42
CA ARG A 75 -2.28 19.21 14.00
C ARG A 75 -2.08 20.28 12.95
N LYS A 76 -1.82 19.85 11.72
CA LYS A 76 -1.68 20.65 10.51
C LYS A 76 -2.45 19.97 9.39
N ASN A 77 -2.97 20.76 8.46
CA ASN A 77 -3.48 20.20 7.20
C ASN A 77 -2.31 19.72 6.33
N LYS A 78 -2.63 19.03 5.23
CA LYS A 78 -1.62 18.41 4.37
C LYS A 78 -0.69 19.44 3.76
N GLU A 79 -1.25 20.53 3.24
CA GLU A 79 -0.53 21.59 2.54
C GLU A 79 0.48 22.29 3.46
N GLU A 80 0.04 22.66 4.66
CA GLU A 80 0.90 23.28 5.67
C GLU A 80 2.02 22.32 6.12
N ALA A 81 1.69 21.05 6.37
CA ALA A 81 2.68 20.06 6.76
C ALA A 81 3.70 19.78 5.65
N GLU A 82 3.27 19.78 4.39
CA GLU A 82 4.16 19.61 3.22
C GLU A 82 5.06 20.84 3.01
N SER A 83 4.56 22.05 3.24
CA SER A 83 5.40 23.27 3.21
C SER A 83 6.54 23.20 4.24
N ILE A 84 6.22 22.84 5.49
CA ILE A 84 7.23 22.70 6.55
C ILE A 84 8.19 21.54 6.27
N LEU A 85 7.68 20.43 5.70
CA LEU A 85 8.52 19.32 5.26
C LEU A 85 9.54 19.81 4.23
N ALA A 86 9.10 20.57 3.23
CA ALA A 86 9.98 21.10 2.18
C ALA A 86 11.07 22.01 2.77
N GLU A 87 10.69 22.98 3.61
CA GLU A 87 11.61 23.90 4.29
C GLU A 87 12.70 23.14 5.06
N HIS A 88 12.31 22.21 5.94
CA HIS A 88 13.26 21.44 6.74
C HIS A 88 14.13 20.49 5.91
N LEU A 89 13.63 19.96 4.79
CA LEU A 89 14.45 19.11 3.90
C LEU A 89 15.47 19.95 3.12
N ILE A 90 15.12 21.15 2.67
CA ILE A 90 16.05 22.07 1.98
C ILE A 90 17.21 22.44 2.91
N GLU A 91 16.96 22.72 4.18
CA GLU A 91 18.02 23.02 5.17
C GLU A 91 19.04 21.89 5.33
N LEU A 92 18.66 20.65 5.02
CA LEU A 92 19.53 19.48 5.10
C LEU A 92 20.31 19.23 3.80
N LEU A 93 20.01 19.94 2.72
CA LEU A 93 20.60 19.72 1.40
C LEU A 93 21.63 20.82 1.08
N PRO A 94 22.85 20.44 0.66
CA PRO A 94 23.87 21.43 0.32
C PRO A 94 23.56 22.11 -1.01
N GLY A 95 23.65 23.44 -1.06
CA GLY A 95 23.72 24.21 -2.32
C GLY A 95 22.40 24.31 -3.10
N ILE A 96 21.25 24.17 -2.44
CA ILE A 96 19.95 24.44 -3.06
C ILE A 96 19.55 25.89 -2.80
N GLU A 97 19.43 26.68 -3.87
CA GLU A 97 18.96 28.06 -3.77
C GLU A 97 17.47 28.22 -4.08
N THR A 98 16.84 27.35 -4.88
CA THR A 98 15.50 27.65 -5.44
C THR A 98 14.71 26.43 -5.99
N THR A 99 14.62 25.30 -5.28
CA THR A 99 13.56 24.30 -5.59
C THR A 99 12.52 24.31 -4.47
N ASN A 100 11.26 24.55 -4.83
CA ASN A 100 10.17 24.70 -3.85
C ASN A 100 9.23 23.49 -3.84
N ASP A 101 9.30 22.60 -4.84
CA ASP A 101 8.46 21.42 -4.87
C ASP A 101 9.18 20.22 -4.26
N LEU A 102 8.41 19.40 -3.55
CA LEU A 102 8.91 18.24 -2.81
C LEU A 102 9.42 17.12 -3.72
N ASP A 103 8.94 17.01 -4.96
CA ASP A 103 9.40 15.96 -5.88
C ASP A 103 10.86 16.23 -6.28
N SER A 104 11.18 17.47 -6.65
CA SER A 104 12.56 17.91 -6.93
C SER A 104 13.49 17.74 -5.72
N ILE A 105 13.02 18.08 -4.52
CA ILE A 105 13.78 17.88 -3.27
C ILE A 105 14.07 16.38 -3.06
N GLU A 106 13.07 15.53 -3.27
CA GLU A 106 13.17 14.08 -3.09
C GLU A 106 14.07 13.40 -4.13
N GLU A 107 14.16 13.94 -5.35
CA GLU A 107 15.14 13.51 -6.35
C GLU A 107 16.58 13.80 -5.91
N ILE A 108 16.83 14.95 -5.28
CA ILE A 108 18.14 15.30 -4.74
C ILE A 108 18.46 14.41 -3.54
N LEU A 109 17.49 14.20 -2.63
CA LEU A 109 17.62 13.24 -1.54
C LEU A 109 18.00 11.86 -2.06
N ALA A 110 17.38 11.39 -3.15
CA ALA A 110 17.70 10.10 -3.74
C ALA A 110 19.19 9.97 -4.12
N LYS A 111 19.78 11.02 -4.68
CA LYS A 111 21.22 11.08 -5.00
C LYS A 111 22.08 11.06 -3.74
N GLU A 112 21.72 11.86 -2.73
CA GLU A 112 22.44 11.93 -1.45
C GLU A 112 22.40 10.60 -0.67
N PHE A 113 21.24 9.94 -0.64
CA PHE A 113 21.10 8.60 -0.06
C PHE A 113 21.94 7.58 -0.84
N LYS A 114 21.93 7.64 -2.18
CA LYS A 114 22.73 6.74 -3.01
C LYS A 114 24.22 6.88 -2.74
N ALA A 115 24.73 8.11 -2.61
CA ALA A 115 26.12 8.39 -2.27
C ALA A 115 26.53 7.81 -0.90
N ARG A 116 25.57 7.63 0.02
CA ARG A 116 25.76 7.05 1.35
C ARG A 116 25.47 5.54 1.41
N GLY A 117 25.23 4.90 0.27
CA GLY A 117 24.97 3.45 0.19
C GLY A 117 23.54 3.03 0.54
N PHE A 118 22.56 3.92 0.36
CA PHE A 118 21.15 3.65 0.58
C PHE A 118 20.36 3.88 -0.72
N TYR A 119 19.20 3.24 -0.80
CA TYR A 119 18.17 3.55 -1.79
C TYR A 119 17.10 4.40 -1.12
N PHE A 120 16.50 5.29 -1.89
CA PHE A 120 15.44 6.18 -1.46
C PHE A 120 14.39 6.27 -2.57
N LEU A 121 13.14 6.08 -2.20
CA LEU A 121 11.98 6.32 -3.05
C LEU A 121 11.09 7.34 -2.35
N GLY A 122 11.01 8.54 -2.90
CA GLY A 122 10.10 9.60 -2.47
C GLY A 122 8.70 9.44 -3.05
N GLY A 123 7.94 10.53 -3.01
CA GLY A 123 6.60 10.64 -3.56
C GLY A 123 5.49 10.35 -2.54
N VAL A 124 4.27 10.34 -3.06
CA VAL A 124 3.05 10.13 -2.29
C VAL A 124 2.74 8.64 -2.22
N THR A 125 2.69 8.09 -1.01
CA THR A 125 1.96 6.85 -0.73
C THR A 125 0.58 7.30 -0.25
N PRO A 126 -0.47 7.27 -1.08
CA PRO A 126 -1.70 7.97 -0.76
C PRO A 126 -2.23 7.68 0.66
N PRO A 127 -2.64 8.71 1.42
CA PRO A 127 -2.83 10.09 0.97
C PRO A 127 -1.61 11.04 1.17
N TYR A 128 -0.56 10.58 1.87
CA TYR A 128 0.55 11.44 2.32
C TYR A 128 1.87 11.12 1.61
N ARG A 129 2.81 12.07 1.64
CA ARG A 129 4.21 11.74 1.33
C ARG A 129 4.74 10.71 2.32
N GLY A 130 5.61 9.83 1.86
CA GLY A 130 6.10 8.77 2.73
C GLY A 130 7.16 7.94 2.05
N PRO A 131 8.44 8.29 2.24
CA PRO A 131 9.49 7.63 1.49
C PRO A 131 9.77 6.23 2.02
N TYR A 132 10.34 5.43 1.14
CA TYR A 132 10.93 4.14 1.46
C TYR A 132 12.45 4.29 1.41
N ILE A 133 13.13 3.78 2.43
CA ILE A 133 14.60 3.89 2.55
C ILE A 133 15.18 2.55 3.00
N TRP A 134 16.04 1.95 2.18
CA TRP A 134 16.61 0.62 2.38
C TRP A 134 18.07 0.54 1.92
N ARG A 135 18.79 -0.53 2.28
CA ARG A 135 20.21 -0.68 1.92
C ARG A 135 20.49 -1.69 0.82
N LYS A 136 19.67 -2.74 0.72
CA LYS A 136 20.00 -3.91 -0.10
C LYS A 136 18.89 -4.22 -1.10
N GLU A 137 19.30 -4.55 -2.31
CA GLU A 137 18.42 -5.06 -3.37
C GLU A 137 19.01 -6.35 -3.93
N GLU A 138 18.17 -7.35 -4.11
CA GLU A 138 18.50 -8.60 -4.81
C GLU A 138 17.56 -8.75 -6.02
N LYS A 139 18.11 -9.04 -7.20
CA LYS A 139 17.33 -9.20 -8.43
C LYS A 139 16.98 -10.68 -8.65
N ALA A 140 15.73 -10.95 -9.03
CA ALA A 140 15.30 -12.23 -9.57
C ALA A 140 14.33 -12.03 -10.76
N GLU A 141 14.23 -13.02 -11.62
CA GLU A 141 13.34 -13.00 -12.79
C GLU A 141 12.26 -14.07 -12.63
N TYR A 142 11.03 -13.71 -12.99
CA TYR A 142 9.87 -14.59 -12.93
C TYR A 142 9.11 -14.57 -14.25
N GLU A 143 8.50 -15.70 -14.59
CA GLU A 143 7.53 -15.81 -15.67
C GLU A 143 6.15 -16.04 -15.05
N ILE A 144 5.21 -15.14 -15.35
CA ILE A 144 3.89 -15.09 -14.74
C ILE A 144 2.84 -15.26 -15.81
N ILE A 145 1.87 -16.13 -15.53
CA ILE A 145 0.69 -16.33 -16.36
C ILE A 145 -0.41 -15.43 -15.79
N LEU A 146 -0.79 -14.40 -16.55
CA LEU A 146 -1.96 -13.56 -16.29
C LEU A 146 -3.14 -14.05 -17.14
N PRO A 147 -4.38 -13.62 -16.85
CA PRO A 147 -5.56 -14.14 -17.54
C PRO A 147 -5.55 -13.98 -19.07
N ASN A 148 -4.90 -12.92 -19.58
CA ASN A 148 -4.87 -12.61 -21.01
C ASN A 148 -3.49 -12.81 -21.67
N LYS A 149 -2.41 -12.92 -20.89
CA LYS A 149 -1.03 -13.00 -21.42
C LYS A 149 -0.06 -13.59 -20.39
N SER A 150 1.04 -14.14 -20.86
CA SER A 150 2.18 -14.43 -19.99
C SER A 150 3.17 -13.27 -20.04
N LYS A 151 3.83 -12.97 -18.92
CA LYS A 151 4.76 -11.84 -18.79
C LYS A 151 6.00 -12.27 -18.02
N LYS A 152 7.17 -11.91 -18.55
CA LYS A 152 8.44 -11.98 -17.82
C LYS A 152 8.62 -10.68 -17.03
N VAL A 153 8.90 -10.80 -15.75
CA VAL A 153 9.07 -9.66 -14.85
C VAL A 153 10.36 -9.80 -14.06
N VAL A 154 11.01 -8.66 -13.85
CA VAL A 154 12.15 -8.52 -12.94
C VAL A 154 11.63 -8.06 -11.58
N VAL A 155 11.99 -8.79 -10.52
CA VAL A 155 11.68 -8.43 -9.13
C VAL A 155 12.96 -8.03 -8.40
N TYR A 156 12.98 -6.82 -7.84
CA TYR A 156 13.98 -6.33 -6.91
C TYR A 156 13.49 -6.55 -5.47
N PHE A 157 14.08 -7.51 -4.78
CA PHE A 157 13.86 -7.77 -3.37
C PHE A 157 14.64 -6.77 -2.52
N MET A 158 13.93 -5.79 -1.99
CA MET A 158 14.45 -4.76 -1.10
C MET A 158 14.52 -5.29 0.33
N SER A 159 15.61 -5.00 1.03
CA SER A 159 15.79 -5.38 2.44
C SER A 159 16.68 -4.42 3.21
N ASP A 160 16.74 -4.61 4.54
CA ASP A 160 17.45 -3.73 5.48
C ASP A 160 16.87 -2.30 5.47
N PHE A 161 15.55 -2.24 5.59
CA PHE A 161 14.80 -0.99 5.65
C PHE A 161 15.07 -0.20 6.93
N ILE A 162 15.32 1.10 6.75
CA ILE A 162 15.39 2.09 7.83
C ILE A 162 14.12 2.96 7.91
N MET A 163 13.33 3.04 6.83
CA MET A 163 12.00 3.66 6.80
C MET A 163 11.10 2.97 5.75
N GLN A 164 9.82 2.77 6.08
CA GLN A 164 8.81 2.15 5.19
C GLN A 164 7.52 3.00 5.13
N SER A 165 7.66 4.29 4.80
CA SER A 165 6.53 5.22 4.67
C SER A 165 5.71 5.41 5.96
N TRP A 166 4.66 6.23 5.86
CA TRP A 166 3.85 6.69 6.99
C TRP A 166 2.96 5.58 7.58
N LEU A 167 2.50 4.60 6.79
CA LEU A 167 1.61 3.54 7.29
C LEU A 167 2.34 2.57 8.23
N HIS A 168 3.58 2.21 7.88
CA HIS A 168 4.47 1.45 8.77
C HIS A 168 4.72 2.21 10.07
N PHE A 169 4.90 3.53 9.98
CA PHE A 169 5.04 4.40 11.14
C PHE A 169 3.75 4.44 11.99
N ALA A 170 2.58 4.60 11.38
CA ALA A 170 1.28 4.66 12.04
C ALA A 170 0.94 3.37 12.82
N THR A 171 1.37 2.22 12.31
CA THR A 171 1.00 0.91 12.84
C THR A 171 2.11 0.20 13.60
N PHE A 172 3.26 0.85 13.80
CA PHE A 172 4.47 0.26 14.39
C PHE A 172 4.94 -1.00 13.64
N GLY A 173 4.83 -0.99 12.31
CA GLY A 173 5.16 -2.11 11.43
C GLY A 173 4.08 -3.18 11.32
N GLY A 174 2.88 -2.94 11.89
CA GLY A 174 1.75 -3.85 11.78
C GLY A 174 1.12 -3.90 10.37
N ARG A 175 1.22 -2.81 9.61
CA ARG A 175 0.88 -2.72 8.19
C ARG A 175 1.92 -1.85 7.48
N ALA A 176 2.28 -2.25 6.27
CA ALA A 176 3.14 -1.52 5.34
C ALA A 176 2.83 -2.00 3.92
N ALA A 177 3.37 -1.34 2.90
CA ALA A 177 3.38 -1.87 1.55
C ALA A 177 4.09 -3.24 1.51
N GLY A 178 3.61 -4.16 0.67
CA GLY A 178 4.32 -5.41 0.40
C GLY A 178 5.37 -5.26 -0.70
N GLY A 179 5.19 -4.25 -1.53
CA GLY A 179 5.99 -3.94 -2.70
C GLY A 179 5.16 -3.06 -3.62
N TRP A 180 5.65 -2.85 -4.84
CA TRP A 180 4.98 -2.05 -5.86
C TRP A 180 5.56 -2.36 -7.24
N ALA A 181 4.77 -2.10 -8.28
CA ALA A 181 5.23 -2.00 -9.65
C ALA A 181 5.84 -0.62 -9.96
N SER A 182 6.91 -0.59 -10.75
CA SER A 182 7.38 0.59 -11.48
C SER A 182 7.00 0.47 -12.96
N LYS A 183 7.54 1.29 -13.88
CA LYS A 183 7.25 1.15 -15.32
C LYS A 183 7.53 -0.25 -15.87
N ASN A 184 8.65 -0.88 -15.47
CA ASN A 184 9.10 -2.16 -16.07
C ASN A 184 9.58 -3.20 -15.04
N THR A 185 9.53 -2.89 -13.75
CA THR A 185 10.12 -3.74 -12.71
C THR A 185 9.21 -3.80 -11.50
N LEU A 186 9.29 -4.88 -10.75
CA LEU A 186 8.60 -5.05 -9.49
C LEU A 186 9.59 -4.86 -8.35
N TYR A 187 9.13 -4.22 -7.29
CA TYR A 187 9.87 -4.05 -6.04
C TYR A 187 9.15 -4.84 -4.96
N CYS A 188 9.85 -5.71 -4.25
CA CYS A 188 9.31 -6.57 -3.20
C CYS A 188 9.97 -6.26 -1.86
N VAL A 189 9.20 -6.04 -0.80
CA VAL A 189 9.73 -5.96 0.57
C VAL A 189 10.08 -7.39 1.03
N LYS A 190 11.36 -7.74 0.95
CA LYS A 190 11.84 -9.12 1.14
C LYS A 190 11.42 -9.72 2.48
N GLU A 191 11.52 -8.95 3.57
CA GLU A 191 11.20 -9.43 4.92
C GLU A 191 9.74 -9.88 5.08
N ARG A 192 8.84 -9.43 4.19
CA ARG A 192 7.44 -9.85 4.18
C ARG A 192 7.23 -11.22 3.51
N TYR A 193 8.07 -11.59 2.55
CA TYR A 193 7.82 -12.74 1.69
C TYR A 193 8.92 -13.81 1.68
N GLU A 194 10.10 -13.54 2.23
CA GLU A 194 11.27 -14.44 2.15
C GLU A 194 11.00 -15.87 2.65
N LYS A 195 10.03 -16.05 3.56
CA LYS A 195 9.65 -17.36 4.12
C LYS A 195 8.51 -18.05 3.35
N VAL A 196 7.93 -17.37 2.36
CA VAL A 196 6.71 -17.79 1.67
C VAL A 196 6.79 -17.57 0.14
N LEU A 197 8.00 -17.50 -0.43
CA LEU A 197 8.22 -17.28 -1.87
C LEU A 197 7.58 -18.34 -2.78
N ASN A 198 7.29 -19.52 -2.25
CA ASN A 198 6.60 -20.60 -2.97
C ASN A 198 5.13 -20.77 -2.55
N LYS A 199 4.55 -19.78 -1.87
CA LYS A 199 3.18 -19.82 -1.36
C LYS A 199 2.28 -18.83 -2.10
N PRO A 200 0.94 -19.06 -2.08
CA PRO A 200 -0.04 -18.18 -2.70
C PRO A 200 0.09 -16.70 -2.33
N ASP A 201 0.43 -16.40 -1.07
CA ASP A 201 0.61 -15.03 -0.58
C ASP A 201 1.67 -14.24 -1.36
N PHE A 202 2.76 -14.90 -1.78
CA PHE A 202 3.77 -14.28 -2.63
C PHE A 202 3.41 -14.42 -4.10
N LEU A 203 3.10 -15.63 -4.56
CA LEU A 203 2.92 -15.91 -6.00
C LEU A 203 1.72 -15.18 -6.61
N TYR A 204 0.62 -15.05 -5.86
CA TYR A 204 -0.63 -14.50 -6.37
C TYR A 204 -0.94 -13.14 -5.74
N SER A 205 -0.94 -13.07 -4.41
CA SER A 205 -1.28 -11.82 -3.71
C SER A 205 -0.24 -10.71 -3.80
N TYR A 206 0.97 -11.02 -4.26
CA TYR A 206 1.98 -10.01 -4.56
C TYR A 206 2.37 -10.10 -6.04
N LEU A 207 2.97 -11.21 -6.47
CA LEU A 207 3.65 -11.26 -7.74
C LEU A 207 2.70 -11.17 -8.94
N ALA A 208 1.60 -11.93 -8.95
CA ALA A 208 0.60 -11.83 -10.01
C ALA A 208 -0.18 -10.49 -9.95
N HIS A 209 -0.46 -9.98 -8.75
CA HIS A 209 -1.08 -8.66 -8.54
C HIS A 209 -0.25 -7.54 -9.18
N GLU A 210 1.03 -7.43 -8.79
CA GLU A 210 1.91 -6.37 -9.31
C GLU A 210 2.26 -6.58 -10.79
N ALA A 211 2.37 -7.83 -11.25
CA ALA A 211 2.54 -8.12 -12.67
C ALA A 211 1.32 -7.70 -13.49
N GLN A 212 0.11 -7.75 -12.92
CA GLN A 212 -1.10 -7.25 -13.56
C GLN A 212 -1.06 -5.72 -13.71
N HIS A 213 -0.55 -4.98 -12.71
CA HIS A 213 -0.33 -3.54 -12.88
C HIS A 213 0.62 -3.22 -14.03
N LEU A 214 1.75 -3.92 -14.14
CA LEU A 214 2.66 -3.74 -15.29
C LEU A 214 1.97 -4.04 -16.63
N ALA A 215 1.15 -5.09 -16.67
CA ALA A 215 0.40 -5.45 -17.87
C ALA A 215 -0.61 -4.38 -18.26
N ASP A 216 -1.26 -3.75 -17.27
CA ASP A 216 -2.26 -2.71 -17.49
C ASP A 216 -1.65 -1.35 -17.83
N TYR A 217 -0.46 -1.00 -17.31
CA TYR A 217 0.28 0.18 -17.76
C TYR A 217 0.61 0.14 -19.25
N GLU A 218 0.80 -1.06 -19.82
CA GLU A 218 1.01 -1.27 -21.25
C GLU A 218 -0.30 -1.32 -22.04
N ASP A 219 -1.31 -2.02 -21.53
CA ASP A 219 -2.55 -2.27 -22.27
C ASP A 219 -3.56 -1.10 -22.17
N PHE A 220 -3.50 -0.30 -21.11
CA PHE A 220 -4.42 0.80 -20.78
C PHE A 220 -3.66 1.97 -20.10
N PRO A 221 -2.84 2.74 -20.85
CA PRO A 221 -1.90 3.72 -20.27
C PRO A 221 -2.52 4.82 -19.41
N CYS A 222 -3.80 5.15 -19.63
CA CYS A 222 -4.53 6.20 -18.92
C CYS A 222 -5.39 5.68 -17.76
N LEU A 223 -5.33 4.38 -17.46
CA LEU A 223 -6.23 3.74 -16.50
C LEU A 223 -5.97 4.23 -15.07
N LEU A 224 -7.04 4.67 -14.40
CA LEU A 224 -6.97 5.19 -13.03
C LEU A 224 -6.69 4.07 -12.02
N PRO A 225 -6.10 4.43 -10.85
CA PRO A 225 -5.75 3.45 -9.81
C PRO A 225 -6.90 2.55 -9.34
N VAL A 226 -8.15 3.03 -9.34
CA VAL A 226 -9.32 2.24 -8.92
C VAL A 226 -9.51 0.99 -9.79
N ASP A 227 -9.39 1.13 -11.12
CA ASP A 227 -9.52 0.03 -12.07
C ASP A 227 -8.29 -0.87 -12.08
N LEU A 228 -7.07 -0.29 -11.92
CA LEU A 228 -5.83 -1.06 -11.78
C LEU A 228 -5.91 -2.02 -10.59
N GLU A 229 -6.33 -1.54 -9.43
CA GLU A 229 -6.51 -2.34 -8.21
C GLU A 229 -7.61 -3.39 -8.36
N TYR A 230 -8.73 -3.03 -9.01
CA TYR A 230 -9.82 -3.97 -9.30
C TYR A 230 -9.33 -5.15 -10.13
N ARG A 231 -8.60 -4.89 -11.22
CA ARG A 231 -8.07 -5.92 -12.11
C ARG A 231 -7.03 -6.79 -11.42
N ALA A 232 -6.09 -6.21 -10.69
CA ALA A 232 -5.06 -6.94 -9.96
C ALA A 232 -5.66 -7.86 -8.87
N LYS A 233 -6.70 -7.42 -8.15
CA LYS A 233 -7.40 -8.24 -7.15
C LYS A 233 -8.25 -9.35 -7.75
N LEU A 234 -8.83 -9.13 -8.94
CA LEU A 234 -9.46 -10.22 -9.68
C LEU A 234 -8.44 -11.30 -10.05
N VAL A 235 -7.22 -10.92 -10.47
CA VAL A 235 -6.12 -11.87 -10.69
C VAL A 235 -5.80 -12.67 -9.42
N GLU A 236 -5.76 -12.04 -8.26
CA GLU A 236 -5.60 -12.77 -6.99
C GLU A 236 -6.72 -13.81 -6.79
N LEU A 237 -7.98 -13.44 -7.00
CA LEU A 237 -9.11 -14.35 -6.83
C LEU A 237 -9.09 -15.50 -7.85
N ILE A 238 -8.65 -15.26 -9.08
CA ILE A 238 -8.56 -16.27 -10.12
C ILE A 238 -7.59 -17.40 -9.70
N TYR A 239 -6.41 -17.04 -9.19
CA TYR A 239 -5.34 -18.01 -8.97
C TYR A 239 -5.16 -18.47 -7.51
N HIS A 240 -5.61 -17.70 -6.52
CA HIS A 240 -5.36 -18.04 -5.11
C HIS A 240 -6.26 -19.20 -4.63
N PRO A 241 -5.69 -20.32 -4.17
CA PRO A 241 -6.46 -21.55 -3.85
C PRO A 241 -7.37 -21.42 -2.62
N LEU A 242 -7.18 -20.38 -1.81
CA LEU A 242 -8.04 -20.05 -0.67
C LEU A 242 -8.76 -18.71 -0.88
N ASN A 243 -9.09 -18.36 -2.13
CA ASN A 243 -9.79 -17.12 -2.50
C ASN A 243 -11.06 -16.88 -1.65
N ASN A 244 -11.87 -17.91 -1.47
CA ASN A 244 -13.13 -17.89 -0.75
C ASN A 244 -12.97 -17.71 0.78
N LYS A 245 -11.89 -18.25 1.37
CA LYS A 245 -11.67 -18.23 2.82
C LYS A 245 -10.79 -17.07 3.30
N VAL A 246 -9.71 -16.80 2.57
CA VAL A 246 -8.67 -15.84 2.96
C VAL A 246 -8.90 -14.50 2.26
N LEU A 247 -9.00 -14.50 0.93
CA LEU A 247 -9.09 -13.25 0.17
C LEU A 247 -10.43 -12.55 0.38
N MET A 248 -11.56 -13.26 0.29
CA MET A 248 -12.88 -12.66 0.53
C MET A 248 -12.99 -12.06 1.94
N LYS A 249 -12.49 -12.74 2.97
CA LYS A 249 -12.45 -12.19 4.34
C LYS A 249 -11.64 -10.89 4.41
N ARG A 250 -10.51 -10.83 3.70
CA ARG A 250 -9.66 -9.62 3.63
C ARG A 250 -10.37 -8.50 2.87
N PHE A 251 -10.92 -8.79 1.69
CA PHE A 251 -11.63 -7.82 0.86
C PHE A 251 -12.84 -7.24 1.58
N LEU A 252 -13.66 -8.07 2.24
CA LEU A 252 -14.78 -7.58 3.06
C LEU A 252 -14.32 -6.68 4.21
N SER A 253 -13.17 -6.96 4.81
CA SER A 253 -12.64 -6.14 5.89
C SER A 253 -12.05 -4.81 5.42
N ASP A 254 -11.47 -4.78 4.23
CA ASP A 254 -10.82 -3.60 3.70
C ASP A 254 -11.78 -2.76 2.83
N ALA A 255 -12.94 -3.30 2.44
CA ALA A 255 -13.94 -2.66 1.59
C ALA A 255 -14.48 -1.35 2.19
N ASP A 256 -14.46 -0.29 1.39
CA ASP A 256 -15.02 1.02 1.70
C ASP A 256 -15.52 1.65 0.41
N ASN A 257 -16.70 2.27 0.42
CA ASN A 257 -17.32 2.84 -0.79
C ASN A 257 -16.82 4.26 -1.12
N ASN A 258 -15.69 4.71 -0.57
CA ASN A 258 -15.05 5.95 -0.98
C ASN A 258 -14.08 5.70 -2.16
N ARG A 259 -14.46 6.16 -3.36
CA ARG A 259 -13.68 6.05 -4.60
C ARG A 259 -12.32 6.74 -4.54
N GLU A 260 -12.12 7.71 -3.64
CA GLU A 260 -10.82 8.36 -3.40
C GLU A 260 -9.78 7.40 -2.79
N ASN A 261 -10.21 6.22 -2.32
CA ASN A 261 -9.35 5.18 -1.78
C ASN A 261 -9.35 3.95 -2.70
N PRO A 262 -8.48 3.90 -3.73
CA PRO A 262 -8.50 2.86 -4.76
C PRO A 262 -8.50 1.42 -4.23
N HIS A 263 -7.69 1.15 -3.22
CA HIS A 263 -7.58 -0.19 -2.66
C HIS A 263 -8.86 -0.60 -1.88
N PRO A 264 -9.36 0.16 -0.89
CA PRO A 264 -10.67 -0.12 -0.29
C PRO A 264 -11.84 -0.17 -1.28
N TYR A 265 -11.88 0.75 -2.25
CA TYR A 265 -12.94 0.86 -3.23
C TYR A 265 -13.03 -0.33 -4.16
N SER A 266 -11.90 -0.75 -4.75
CA SER A 266 -11.84 -1.96 -5.58
C SER A 266 -12.31 -3.21 -4.83
N SER A 267 -11.97 -3.35 -3.54
CA SER A 267 -12.48 -4.45 -2.71
C SER A 267 -14.00 -4.40 -2.55
N TYR A 268 -14.57 -3.21 -2.35
CA TYR A 268 -16.02 -3.00 -2.28
C TYR A 268 -16.71 -3.37 -3.60
N VAL A 269 -16.20 -2.88 -4.74
CA VAL A 269 -16.76 -3.18 -6.07
C VAL A 269 -16.69 -4.68 -6.39
N ILE A 270 -15.56 -5.34 -6.07
CA ILE A 270 -15.43 -6.79 -6.23
C ILE A 270 -16.46 -7.54 -5.38
N CYS A 271 -16.62 -7.17 -4.11
CA CYS A 271 -17.59 -7.82 -3.23
C CYS A 271 -19.02 -7.63 -3.73
N ALA A 272 -19.37 -6.43 -4.22
CA ALA A 272 -20.68 -6.15 -4.82
C ALA A 272 -20.91 -6.99 -6.09
N ASN A 273 -19.94 -7.00 -7.02
CA ASN A 273 -20.07 -7.72 -8.29
C ASN A 273 -20.17 -9.23 -8.07
N LEU A 274 -19.31 -9.81 -7.21
CA LEU A 274 -19.39 -11.22 -6.86
C LEU A 274 -20.72 -11.55 -6.15
N SER A 275 -21.25 -10.65 -5.32
CA SER A 275 -22.53 -10.86 -4.63
C SER A 275 -23.69 -10.98 -5.64
N LYS A 276 -23.68 -10.13 -6.67
CA LYS A 276 -24.66 -10.16 -7.74
C LYS A 276 -24.57 -11.43 -8.58
N GLU A 277 -23.35 -11.79 -8.99
CA GLU A 277 -23.12 -12.94 -9.87
C GLU A 277 -23.36 -14.29 -9.16
N ILE A 278 -23.02 -14.41 -7.86
CA ILE A 278 -23.10 -15.70 -7.14
C ILE A 278 -24.41 -15.85 -6.36
N TYR A 279 -24.92 -14.76 -5.76
CA TYR A 279 -26.06 -14.81 -4.85
C TYR A 279 -27.28 -14.02 -5.33
N SER A 280 -27.18 -13.30 -6.45
CA SER A 280 -28.24 -12.43 -6.96
C SER A 280 -28.71 -11.39 -5.92
N VAL A 281 -27.79 -10.89 -5.10
CA VAL A 281 -28.02 -9.80 -4.13
C VAL A 281 -26.97 -8.70 -4.30
N ASP A 282 -27.26 -7.49 -3.84
CA ASP A 282 -26.37 -6.35 -4.03
C ASP A 282 -25.03 -6.48 -3.29
N TYR A 283 -25.05 -7.00 -2.05
CA TYR A 283 -23.85 -7.11 -1.24
C TYR A 283 -23.98 -8.15 -0.11
N VAL A 284 -23.04 -9.10 -0.04
CA VAL A 284 -22.93 -10.07 1.06
C VAL A 284 -21.81 -9.66 2.02
N THR A 285 -22.17 -9.29 3.24
CA THR A 285 -21.22 -8.85 4.27
C THR A 285 -20.65 -9.99 5.13
N ASP A 286 -21.35 -11.12 5.20
CA ASP A 286 -20.96 -12.25 6.06
C ASP A 286 -19.83 -13.08 5.41
N PRO A 287 -18.62 -13.12 5.99
CA PRO A 287 -17.52 -13.92 5.46
C PRO A 287 -17.78 -15.43 5.48
N GLU A 288 -18.67 -15.95 6.33
CA GLU A 288 -18.93 -17.39 6.39
C GLU A 288 -19.67 -17.89 5.15
N ARG A 289 -20.62 -17.11 4.62
CA ARG A 289 -21.27 -17.42 3.33
C ARG A 289 -20.26 -17.64 2.20
N TRP A 290 -19.24 -16.79 2.13
CA TRP A 290 -18.18 -16.94 1.14
C TRP A 290 -17.34 -18.22 1.32
N ARG A 291 -17.16 -18.71 2.55
CA ARG A 291 -16.41 -19.95 2.81
C ARG A 291 -17.10 -21.20 2.31
N GLU A 292 -18.43 -21.16 2.17
CA GLU A 292 -19.26 -22.27 1.68
C GLU A 292 -19.15 -22.43 0.15
N ILE A 293 -18.75 -21.38 -0.56
CA ILE A 293 -18.56 -21.41 -2.02
C ILE A 293 -17.28 -22.17 -2.37
N ASP A 294 -17.35 -23.06 -3.36
CA ASP A 294 -16.18 -23.72 -3.90
C ASP A 294 -15.21 -22.70 -4.52
N SER A 295 -13.92 -22.84 -4.20
CA SER A 295 -12.89 -21.91 -4.65
C SER A 295 -12.82 -21.77 -6.17
N LYS A 296 -13.08 -22.86 -6.92
CA LYS A 296 -13.09 -22.83 -8.40
C LYS A 296 -14.27 -22.07 -8.97
N ILE A 297 -15.45 -22.14 -8.33
CA ILE A 297 -16.60 -21.32 -8.72
C ILE A 297 -16.22 -19.85 -8.60
N LEU A 298 -15.64 -19.46 -7.46
CA LEU A 298 -15.19 -18.09 -7.23
C LEU A 298 -14.11 -17.66 -8.24
N SER A 299 -13.15 -18.54 -8.56
CA SER A 299 -12.14 -18.28 -9.59
C SER A 299 -12.75 -18.05 -10.98
N ASN A 300 -13.74 -18.85 -11.37
CA ASN A 300 -14.40 -18.73 -12.67
C ASN A 300 -15.18 -17.42 -12.79
N VAL A 301 -15.96 -17.08 -11.76
CA VAL A 301 -16.71 -15.80 -11.75
C VAL A 301 -15.75 -14.61 -11.76
N ALA A 302 -14.65 -14.66 -11.00
CA ALA A 302 -13.63 -13.61 -11.04
C ALA A 302 -12.99 -13.46 -12.43
N LEU A 303 -12.73 -14.57 -13.13
CA LEU A 303 -12.24 -14.56 -14.51
C LEU A 303 -13.24 -13.95 -15.48
N GLU A 304 -14.53 -14.24 -15.33
CA GLU A 304 -15.59 -13.64 -16.14
C GLU A 304 -15.70 -12.13 -15.89
N LEU A 305 -15.65 -11.69 -14.63
CA LEU A 305 -15.61 -10.26 -14.27
C LEU A 305 -14.39 -9.56 -14.88
N PHE A 306 -13.22 -10.20 -14.85
CA PHE A 306 -12.00 -9.67 -15.47
C PHE A 306 -12.13 -9.51 -16.98
N ARG A 307 -12.74 -10.50 -17.66
CA ARG A 307 -13.00 -10.45 -19.11
C ARG A 307 -14.04 -9.38 -19.47
N LYS A 308 -15.15 -9.31 -18.72
CA LYS A 308 -16.18 -8.27 -18.89
C LYS A 308 -15.55 -6.88 -18.76
N HIS A 309 -14.75 -6.66 -17.72
CA HIS A 309 -14.04 -5.40 -17.48
C HIS A 309 -13.05 -5.06 -18.61
N THR A 310 -12.24 -6.02 -19.04
CA THR A 310 -11.31 -5.86 -20.17
C THR A 310 -12.05 -5.44 -21.45
N ASN A 311 -13.21 -6.04 -21.75
CA ASN A 311 -14.01 -5.69 -22.92
C ASN A 311 -14.60 -4.28 -22.81
N LEU A 312 -15.07 -3.88 -21.62
CA LEU A 312 -15.56 -2.51 -21.39
C LEU A 312 -14.47 -1.47 -21.65
N LEU A 313 -13.26 -1.70 -21.11
CA LEU A 313 -12.11 -0.82 -21.35
C LEU A 313 -11.74 -0.76 -22.83
N ALA A 314 -11.64 -1.91 -23.50
CA ALA A 314 -11.29 -1.97 -24.92
C ALA A 314 -12.30 -1.25 -25.81
N ASN A 315 -13.60 -1.39 -25.51
CA ASN A 315 -14.67 -0.72 -26.26
C ASN A 315 -14.68 0.81 -26.09
N GLN A 316 -14.15 1.33 -24.98
CA GLN A 316 -13.99 2.77 -24.75
C GLN A 316 -12.67 3.33 -25.33
N GLY A 317 -11.81 2.47 -25.88
CA GLY A 317 -10.53 2.85 -26.47
C GLY A 317 -9.40 2.77 -25.47
N LYS A 318 -8.50 1.79 -25.67
CA LYS A 318 -7.39 1.46 -24.77
C LYS A 318 -6.48 2.64 -24.40
N GLU A 319 -6.22 3.52 -25.36
CA GLU A 319 -5.30 4.64 -25.21
C GLU A 319 -5.87 5.79 -24.35
N ASN A 320 -7.20 5.89 -24.22
CA ASN A 320 -7.86 7.05 -23.62
C ASN A 320 -8.78 6.70 -22.44
N VAL A 321 -9.09 5.42 -22.23
CA VAL A 321 -10.00 5.01 -21.16
C VAL A 321 -9.35 5.24 -19.80
N GLU A 322 -10.00 6.04 -18.98
CA GLU A 322 -9.52 6.36 -17.63
C GLU A 322 -10.14 5.43 -16.58
N SER A 323 -11.43 5.06 -16.70
CA SER A 323 -12.10 4.23 -15.69
C SER A 323 -13.45 3.71 -16.17
N VAL A 324 -13.85 2.52 -15.70
CA VAL A 324 -15.20 1.96 -15.96
C VAL A 324 -15.89 1.47 -14.67
N ILE A 325 -15.34 1.80 -13.49
CA ILE A 325 -15.92 1.46 -12.18
C ILE A 325 -16.03 2.64 -11.21
#